data_AF-A0A917XMG9-F1
#
_entry.id   AF-A0A917XMG9-F1
#
_cell.length_a   1.000
_cell.length_b   1.000
_cell.length_c   1.000
_cell.angle_alpha   90.00
_cell.angle_beta   90.00
_cell.angle_gamma   90.00
#
_symmetry.space_group_name_H-M   'P 1'
#
loop_
_entity.id
_entity.type
_entity.pdbx_description
1 polymer ?
#
loop_
_entity_poly.entity_id
_entity_poly.type
_entity_poly.pdbx_seq_one_letter_code
_entity_poly.pdbx_strand_id
1 'polypeptide(L)'
;MKLPFPWMNRPEATANTSVPQSPNLRSAENDLQRLRGRLRTVAEFIHDPAIDFAARHALAQRLGLPMPTPTPAARQTKEATQ
;
A
#
# COMPACT_ATOMS: atom_id res chain seq x y z
N MET A 1 -54.69 6.31 31.38
CA MET A 1 -54.01 5.17 30.73
C MET A 1 -53.79 5.54 29.26
N LYS A 2 -52.54 5.74 28.84
CA LYS A 2 -52.17 6.16 27.48
C LYS A 2 -51.44 5.00 26.83
N LEU A 3 -52.09 4.34 25.87
CA LEU A 3 -51.49 3.22 25.11
C LEU A 3 -50.40 3.78 24.17
N PRO A 4 -49.21 3.17 24.10
CA PRO A 4 -48.21 3.57 23.11
C PRO A 4 -48.59 3.04 21.72
N PHE A 5 -48.29 3.83 20.69
CA PHE A 5 -48.59 3.50 19.30
C PHE A 5 -47.74 2.33 18.77
N PRO A 6 -48.32 1.40 17.98
CA PRO A 6 -47.70 0.12 17.62
C PRO A 6 -46.61 0.19 16.54
N TRP A 7 -46.20 1.38 16.12
CA TRP A 7 -45.24 1.57 15.01
C TRP A 7 -43.82 1.96 15.48
N MET A 8 -43.55 1.99 16.78
CA MET A 8 -42.21 2.24 17.36
C MET A 8 -41.51 0.96 17.81
N ASN A 9 -41.60 -0.12 17.03
CA ASN A 9 -40.65 -1.23 17.09
C ASN A 9 -40.08 -1.44 15.69
N ARG A 10 -39.27 -0.48 15.23
CA ARG A 10 -38.23 -0.81 14.25
C ARG A 10 -37.11 -1.44 15.09
N PRO A 11 -36.90 -2.76 15.08
CA PRO A 11 -35.61 -3.25 15.52
C PRO A 11 -34.59 -2.55 14.62
N GLU A 12 -33.70 -1.76 15.20
CA GLU A 12 -32.37 -1.57 14.64
C GLU A 12 -31.75 -2.96 14.56
N ALA A 13 -32.13 -3.70 13.52
CA ALA A 13 -31.23 -4.64 12.94
C ALA A 13 -30.11 -3.77 12.37
N THR A 14 -29.13 -3.46 13.21
CA THR A 14 -27.73 -3.63 12.82
C THR A 14 -27.58 -5.09 12.42
N ALA A 15 -28.22 -5.45 11.31
CA ALA A 15 -27.77 -6.50 10.45
C ALA A 15 -26.46 -5.97 9.90
N ASN A 16 -25.42 -6.07 10.75
CA ASN A 16 -24.09 -6.42 10.33
C ASN A 16 -24.25 -7.74 9.58
N THR A 17 -24.81 -7.63 8.37
CA THR A 17 -24.93 -8.72 7.44
C THR A 17 -23.49 -8.93 7.05
N SER A 18 -22.79 -9.82 7.77
CA SER A 18 -21.56 -10.40 7.26
C SER A 18 -22.00 -11.14 6.01
N VAL A 19 -22.04 -10.42 4.89
CA VAL A 19 -22.27 -11.01 3.58
C VAL A 19 -21.22 -12.13 3.50
N PRO A 20 -21.62 -13.39 3.31
CA PRO A 20 -20.66 -14.47 3.20
C PRO A 20 -19.75 -14.11 2.03
N GLN A 21 -18.50 -13.75 2.34
CA GLN A 21 -17.52 -13.44 1.32
C GLN A 21 -17.39 -14.69 0.46
N SER A 22 -17.77 -14.58 -0.81
CA SER A 22 -17.56 -15.67 -1.74
C SER A 22 -16.07 -16.07 -1.68
N PRO A 23 -15.72 -17.37 -1.75
CA PRO A 23 -14.33 -17.81 -1.66
C PRO A 23 -13.43 -17.12 -2.70
N ASN A 24 -13.99 -16.74 -3.85
CA ASN A 24 -13.31 -15.95 -4.88
C ASN A 24 -12.97 -14.53 -4.43
N LEU A 25 -13.87 -13.86 -3.70
CA LEU A 25 -13.62 -12.53 -3.14
C LEU A 25 -12.49 -12.58 -2.11
N ARG A 26 -12.52 -13.56 -1.20
CA ARG A 26 -11.45 -13.74 -0.21
C ARG A 26 -10.10 -14.02 -0.87
N SER A 27 -10.08 -14.82 -1.94
CA SER A 27 -8.85 -15.06 -2.70
C SER A 27 -8.32 -13.78 -3.34
N ALA A 28 -9.20 -12.99 -3.98
CA ALA A 28 -8.83 -11.72 -4.59
C ALA A 28 -8.30 -10.71 -3.56
N GLU A 29 -8.91 -10.63 -2.38
CA GLU A 29 -8.44 -9.76 -1.28
C GLU A 29 -7.03 -10.17 -0.80
N ASN A 30 -6.79 -11.48 -0.64
CA ASN A 30 -5.47 -12.00 -0.27
C ASN A 30 -4.40 -11.66 -1.33
N ASP A 31 -4.71 -11.85 -2.61
CA ASP A 31 -3.79 -11.55 -3.70
C ASP A 31 -3.47 -10.07 -3.79
N LEU A 32 -4.48 -9.22 -3.59
CA LEU A 32 -4.32 -7.77 -3.52
C LEU A 32 -3.50 -7.33 -2.30
N GLN A 33 -3.66 -7.98 -1.15
CA GLN A 33 -2.82 -7.74 0.02
C GLN A 33 -1.36 -8.13 -0.24
N ARG A 34 -1.11 -9.28 -0.89
CA ARG A 34 0.23 -9.71 -1.30
C ARG A 34 0.87 -8.73 -2.29
N LEU A 35 0.11 -8.28 -3.28
CA LEU A 35 0.58 -7.30 -4.25
C LEU A 35 0.97 -5.99 -3.57
N ARG A 36 0.12 -5.46 -2.67
CA ARG A 36 0.42 -4.26 -1.89
C ARG A 36 1.69 -4.41 -1.06
N GLY A 37 1.89 -5.57 -0.43
CA GLY A 37 3.11 -5.89 0.31
C GLY A 37 4.36 -5.83 -0.57
N ARG A 38 4.31 -6.46 -1.75
CA ARG A 38 5.42 -6.43 -2.72
C ARG A 38 5.74 -5.01 -3.20
N LEU A 39 4.72 -4.21 -3.52
CA LEU A 39 4.89 -2.82 -3.93
C LEU A 39 5.55 -1.98 -2.83
N ARG A 40 5.15 -2.18 -1.58
CA ARG A 40 5.77 -1.52 -0.43
C ARG A 40 7.25 -1.85 -0.31
N THR A 41 7.63 -3.13 -0.39
CA THR A 41 9.04 -3.54 -0.31
C THR A 41 9.88 -2.93 -1.43
N VAL A 42 9.35 -2.85 -2.65
CA VAL A 42 10.05 -2.21 -3.77
C VAL A 42 10.23 -0.71 -3.54
N ALA A 43 9.20 -0.03 -3.04
CA ALA A 43 9.29 1.39 -2.71
C ALA A 43 10.33 1.65 -1.61
N GLU A 44 10.35 0.82 -0.56
CA GLU A 44 11.35 0.87 0.51
C GLU A 44 12.77 0.70 -0.06
N PHE A 45 13.00 -0.26 -0.96
CA PHE A 45 14.29 -0.43 -1.63
C PHE A 45 14.72 0.79 -2.46
N ILE A 46 13.81 1.35 -3.28
CA ILE A 46 14.13 2.48 -4.16
C ILE A 46 14.47 3.75 -3.35
N HIS A 47 13.86 3.91 -2.17
CA HIS A 47 14.05 5.10 -1.35
C HIS A 47 15.07 4.93 -0.21
N ASP A 48 15.60 3.73 0.01
CA ASP A 48 16.65 3.49 1.02
C ASP A 48 18.00 4.10 0.59
N PRO A 49 18.51 5.15 1.26
CA PRO A 49 19.78 5.77 0.90
C PRO A 49 21.00 4.88 1.19
N ALA A 50 20.86 3.80 1.97
CA ALA A 50 21.93 2.85 2.26
C ALA A 50 22.23 1.92 1.07
N ILE A 51 21.30 1.81 0.12
CA ILE A 51 21.46 0.98 -1.08
C ILE A 51 22.11 1.81 -2.19
N ASP A 52 22.96 1.16 -2.97
CA ASP A 52 23.65 1.76 -4.10
C ASP A 52 22.69 2.51 -5.04
N PHE A 53 23.09 3.73 -5.40
CA PHE A 53 22.25 4.61 -6.21
C PHE A 53 21.98 4.05 -7.61
N ALA A 54 22.98 3.42 -8.24
CA ALA A 54 22.80 2.85 -9.58
C ALA A 54 21.81 1.69 -9.55
N ALA A 55 21.86 0.84 -8.50
CA ALA A 55 20.88 -0.22 -8.29
C ALA A 55 19.45 0.32 -8.10
N ARG A 56 19.28 1.36 -7.26
CA ARG A 56 17.97 2.01 -7.03
C ARG A 56 17.43 2.66 -8.29
N HIS A 57 18.29 3.37 -9.03
CA HIS A 57 17.95 4.05 -10.28
C HIS A 57 17.55 3.06 -11.38
N ALA A 58 18.34 2.00 -11.59
CA ALA A 58 18.05 0.97 -12.59
C ALA A 58 16.72 0.26 -12.30
N LEU A 59 16.43 -0.03 -11.03
CA LEU A 59 15.16 -0.64 -10.65
C LEU A 59 13.98 0.31 -10.89
N ALA A 60 14.08 1.56 -10.45
CA ALA A 60 13.03 2.57 -10.68
C ALA A 60 12.75 2.74 -12.18
N GLN A 61 13.80 2.78 -13.01
CA GLN A 61 13.67 2.90 -14.47
C GLN A 61 12.97 1.69 -15.08
N ARG A 62 13.34 0.47 -14.70
CA ARG A 62 12.71 -0.75 -15.20
C ARG A 62 11.23 -0.86 -14.83
N LEU A 63 10.85 -0.27 -13.70
CA LEU A 63 9.47 -0.29 -13.19
C LEU A 63 8.64 0.93 -13.60
N GLY A 64 9.23 1.92 -14.29
CA GLY A 64 8.54 3.17 -14.63
C GLY A 64 8.13 4.00 -13.41
N LEU A 65 8.87 3.87 -12.30
CA LEU A 65 8.59 4.55 -11.04
C LEU A 65 9.34 5.89 -10.95
N PRO A 66 8.92 6.82 -10.06
CA PRO A 66 9.67 8.04 -9.80
C PRO A 66 11.13 7.76 -9.44
N MET A 67 12.05 8.53 -10.03
CA MET A 67 13.47 8.32 -9.83
C MET A 67 13.89 8.66 -8.39
N PRO A 68 14.77 7.85 -7.78
CA PRO A 68 15.32 8.16 -6.47
C PRO A 68 16.22 9.39 -6.52
N THR A 69 16.17 10.23 -5.48
CA THR A 69 17.07 11.39 -5.36
C THR A 69 18.49 10.91 -5.00
N PRO A 70 19.54 11.43 -5.66
CA PRO A 70 20.91 11.12 -5.28
C PRO A 70 21.22 11.68 -3.88
N THR A 71 21.73 10.82 -3.00
CA THR A 71 22.23 11.23 -1.69
C THR A 71 23.51 12.08 -1.90
N PRO A 72 23.70 13.20 -1.19
CA PRO A 72 24.84 14.11 -1.43
C PRO A 72 26.22 13.45 -1.30
N ALA A 73 26.34 12.33 -0.57
CA ALA A 73 27.58 11.54 -0.52
C ALA A 73 28.03 11.00 -1.88
N ALA A 74 27.11 10.75 -2.82
CA ALA A 74 27.43 10.27 -4.17
C ALA A 74 27.91 11.38 -5.14
N ARG A 75 27.87 12.66 -4.76
CA ARG A 75 28.45 13.75 -5.55
C ARG A 75 29.97 13.84 -5.39
N GLN A 76 30.53 13.42 -4.26
CA GLN A 76 31.94 13.65 -3.94
C GLN A 76 32.90 12.72 -4.71
N THR A 77 32.44 11.59 -5.23
CA THR A 77 33.27 10.68 -6.03
C THR A 77 33.50 11.15 -7.47
N LYS A 78 32.84 12.24 -7.92
CA LYS A 78 33.09 12.83 -9.24
C LYS A 78 34.02 14.04 -9.23
N GLU A 79 34.39 14.57 -8.07
CA GLU A 79 35.24 15.77 -7.96
C GLU A 79 36.70 15.45 -7.56
N ALA A 80 37.04 14.19 -7.28
CA ALA A 80 38.40 13.76 -6.94
C ALA A 80 39.26 13.31 -8.15
N THR A 81 39.00 13.87 -9.34
CA THR A 81 39.90 13.74 -10.49
C THR A 81 39.79 15.02 -11.31
N GLN A 82 40.54 16.03 -10.88
CA GLN A 82 41.00 17.13 -11.71
C GLN A 82 42.51 17.13 -11.72
#